data_AF-S0EUA4-F1
#
_entry.id   AF-S0EUA4-F1
#
_cell.length_a   1.000
_cell.length_b   1.000
_cell.length_c   1.000
_cell.angle_alpha   90.00
_cell.angle_beta   90.00
_cell.angle_gamma   90.00
#
_symmetry.space_group_name_H-M   'P 1'
#
loop_
_entity.id
_entity.type
_entity.pdbx_description
1 polymer ?
#
loop_
_entity_poly.entity_id
_entity_poly.type
_entity_poly.pdbx_seq_one_letter_code
_entity_poly.pdbx_strand_id
1 'polypeptide(L)'
;MFQYTRYLKHSFRRLLAPLALAGLSLFGGCNRFTASFTRPMKLAALPTANATPVPTKLTQAELERIRPNEVGFIPILEYHNIHPGRYMTCRSAALFREDIERLYRLGYRPISLKEYLEDRIALPPGKKPVIFTFDDALLTQFRYLPDGRIDPNCAVGILMHFHTLHPDWALKGVFFVVPTNAFGNRHQFQKKLLTLQKLGFEIANHTYDHKYFNHLSDDGIEREIALGKAMIDKLDPKAETSFFAIPGGCTPRSRHWWIMCRGRWHNLAYANQAILLAAGGPAPAPCARQFNPYRIPRIVAYNGPDGLWAWIDWLQKHPQKVYISDGDPNTITIPAALSDLVNKKRLALEGLTFQTYDIPILPSSRHIAVRKPHRAPHLLAKLHHRKPGKVARLHVGYSGEIRTFPSGNCSN
;
A
#
# COMPACT_ATOMS: atom_id res chain seq x y z
N MET A 1 21.76 -16.03 -6.88
CA MET A 1 22.59 -17.25 -6.80
C MET A 1 23.77 -16.93 -5.89
N PHE A 2 24.09 -17.83 -4.96
CA PHE A 2 25.02 -17.71 -3.80
C PHE A 2 24.49 -16.76 -2.70
N GLN A 3 24.35 -17.14 -1.42
CA GLN A 3 24.74 -18.30 -0.63
C GLN A 3 23.66 -18.55 0.43
N TYR A 4 23.43 -19.81 0.83
CA TYR A 4 23.41 -20.25 2.24
C TYR A 4 23.01 -21.72 2.29
N THR A 5 23.96 -22.56 2.68
CA THR A 5 23.82 -24.00 2.85
C THR A 5 24.04 -24.36 4.32
N ARG A 6 23.18 -25.28 4.78
CA ARG A 6 23.31 -26.21 5.92
C ARG A 6 23.03 -25.71 7.34
N TYR A 7 22.16 -26.46 8.00
CA TYR A 7 22.26 -27.14 9.33
C TYR A 7 20.80 -27.40 9.79
N LEU A 8 20.31 -28.54 10.31
CA LEU A 8 20.80 -29.89 10.58
C LEU A 8 19.52 -30.76 10.73
N LYS A 9 19.54 -32.02 10.26
CA LYS A 9 18.52 -33.04 10.58
C LYS A 9 18.85 -33.67 11.92
N HIS A 10 17.87 -33.78 12.83
CA HIS A 10 17.81 -34.91 13.76
C HIS A 10 16.35 -35.34 13.95
N SER A 11 16.13 -36.62 13.73
CA SER A 11 14.95 -37.39 14.11
C SER A 11 15.28 -38.09 15.43
N PHE A 12 14.33 -38.24 16.37
CA PHE A 12 13.91 -39.53 16.94
C PHE A 12 12.87 -39.39 18.08
N ARG A 13 11.80 -40.19 17.92
CA ARG A 13 10.95 -40.94 18.88
C ARG A 13 10.36 -40.29 20.16
N ARG A 14 9.02 -40.21 20.12
CA ARG A 14 7.99 -40.80 21.04
C ARG A 14 8.21 -40.73 22.55
N LEU A 15 7.27 -40.05 23.23
CA LEU A 15 6.59 -40.60 24.41
C LEU A 15 5.09 -40.30 24.34
N LEU A 16 4.28 -41.36 24.45
CA LEU A 16 2.84 -41.34 24.65
C LEU A 16 2.59 -41.36 26.17
N ALA A 17 1.71 -40.49 26.66
CA ALA A 17 0.99 -40.69 27.91
C ALA A 17 -0.43 -40.12 27.77
N PRO A 18 -1.49 -40.85 28.17
CA PRO A 18 -2.87 -40.43 28.03
C PRO A 18 -3.25 -39.55 29.22
N LEU A 19 -3.94 -38.43 28.97
CA LEU A 19 -4.59 -37.66 30.03
C LEU A 19 -6.05 -37.45 29.65
N ALA A 20 -6.88 -37.87 30.59
CA ALA A 20 -8.31 -38.06 30.49
C ALA A 20 -9.08 -36.75 30.31
N LEU A 21 -10.22 -36.87 29.63
CA LEU A 21 -11.28 -35.88 29.54
C LEU A 21 -11.76 -35.47 30.95
N ALA A 22 -11.79 -34.16 31.20
CA ALA A 22 -12.80 -33.54 32.03
C ALA A 22 -13.37 -32.37 31.22
N GLY A 23 -14.61 -32.55 30.75
CA GLY A 23 -15.33 -31.55 29.99
C GLY A 23 -15.77 -30.39 30.88
N LEU A 24 -15.53 -29.17 30.41
CA LEU A 24 -16.33 -28.01 30.78
C LEU A 24 -16.73 -27.28 29.50
N SER A 25 -18.00 -27.45 29.14
CA SER A 25 -18.65 -26.94 27.94
C SER A 25 -19.01 -25.48 28.11
N LEU A 26 -18.15 -24.55 27.71
CA LEU A 26 -18.51 -23.11 27.61
C LEU A 26 -17.74 -22.42 26.47
N PHE A 27 -18.06 -22.70 25.20
CA PHE A 27 -17.76 -21.78 24.09
C PHE A 27 -18.71 -22.02 22.89
N GLY A 28 -19.97 -21.63 23.05
CA GLY A 28 -20.90 -21.44 21.93
C GLY A 28 -20.85 -19.99 21.48
N GLY A 29 -19.83 -19.58 20.72
CA GLY A 29 -19.72 -18.15 20.35
C GLY A 29 -18.56 -17.73 19.46
N CYS A 30 -17.97 -18.61 18.64
CA CYS A 30 -16.96 -18.20 17.64
C CYS A 30 -16.95 -19.18 16.46
N ASN A 31 -18.04 -19.26 15.70
CA ASN A 31 -18.00 -19.95 14.39
C ASN A 31 -19.06 -19.48 13.37
N ARG A 32 -19.86 -18.46 13.69
CA ARG A 32 -20.85 -17.91 12.75
C ARG A 32 -20.30 -16.87 11.79
N PHE A 33 -19.13 -16.27 12.08
CA PHE A 33 -18.55 -15.27 11.19
C PHE A 33 -17.83 -15.88 9.98
N THR A 34 -17.10 -16.98 10.13
CA THR A 34 -16.31 -17.59 9.03
C THR A 34 -17.16 -18.22 7.92
N ALA A 35 -18.36 -18.74 8.24
CA ALA A 35 -19.25 -19.37 7.27
C ALA A 35 -19.91 -18.39 6.29
N SER A 36 -19.98 -17.10 6.61
CA SER A 36 -20.59 -16.07 5.75
C SER A 36 -19.66 -15.61 4.61
N PHE A 37 -18.34 -15.64 4.83
CA PHE A 37 -17.32 -15.07 3.93
C PHE A 37 -16.95 -15.93 2.70
N THR A 38 -17.59 -17.08 2.51
CA THR A 38 -17.25 -18.06 1.46
C THR A 38 -18.37 -18.30 0.46
N ARG A 39 -19.47 -17.54 0.51
CA ARG A 39 -20.56 -17.70 -0.46
C ARG A 39 -20.17 -17.11 -1.83
N PRO A 40 -20.24 -17.87 -2.93
CA PRO A 40 -19.90 -17.35 -4.26
C PRO A 40 -20.95 -16.35 -4.74
N MET A 41 -20.51 -15.26 -5.36
CA MET A 41 -21.36 -14.11 -5.72
C MET A 41 -21.52 -13.96 -7.24
N LYS A 42 -22.70 -13.48 -7.67
CA LYS A 42 -22.97 -13.08 -9.06
C LYS A 42 -22.75 -11.58 -9.21
N LEU A 43 -22.23 -11.18 -10.38
CA LEU A 43 -21.91 -9.79 -10.71
C LEU A 43 -23.12 -8.83 -10.60
N ALA A 44 -24.32 -9.30 -10.91
CA ALA A 44 -25.55 -8.49 -10.91
C ALA A 44 -26.09 -8.14 -9.51
N ALA A 45 -25.43 -8.59 -8.44
CA ALA A 45 -25.88 -8.40 -7.05
C ALA A 45 -25.02 -7.42 -6.24
N LEU A 46 -24.10 -6.69 -6.88
CA LEU A 46 -23.28 -5.69 -6.19
C LEU A 46 -24.11 -4.44 -5.89
N PRO A 47 -24.06 -3.91 -4.65
CA PRO A 47 -24.61 -2.60 -4.37
C PRO A 47 -23.86 -1.54 -5.21
N THR A 48 -24.57 -0.47 -5.59
CA THR A 48 -23.92 0.71 -6.17
C THR A 48 -23.08 1.39 -5.09
N ALA A 49 -21.83 1.73 -5.43
CA ALA A 49 -20.98 2.54 -4.56
C ALA A 49 -21.71 3.83 -4.15
N ASN A 50 -21.54 4.25 -2.89
CA ASN A 50 -22.08 5.52 -2.43
C ASN A 50 -21.60 6.67 -3.34
N ALA A 51 -22.48 7.64 -3.59
CA ALA A 51 -22.14 8.83 -4.34
C ALA A 51 -20.89 9.50 -3.75
N THR A 52 -19.97 9.89 -4.63
CA THR A 52 -18.80 10.70 -4.26
C THR A 52 -19.28 11.93 -3.49
N PRO A 53 -18.69 12.26 -2.32
CA PRO A 53 -19.09 13.45 -1.58
C PRO A 53 -18.99 14.68 -2.48
N VAL A 54 -19.98 15.58 -2.39
CA VAL A 54 -19.89 16.88 -3.05
C VAL A 54 -18.77 17.67 -2.36
N PRO A 55 -17.74 18.14 -3.10
CA PRO A 55 -16.66 18.91 -2.50
C PRO A 55 -17.22 20.11 -1.75
N THR A 56 -16.93 20.19 -0.45
CA THR A 56 -17.30 21.33 0.39
C THR A 56 -16.03 21.81 1.09
N LYS A 57 -15.77 23.12 1.00
CA LYS A 57 -14.60 23.72 1.64
C LYS A 57 -14.67 23.51 3.15
N LEU A 58 -13.64 22.90 3.72
CA LEU A 58 -13.54 22.67 5.16
C LEU A 58 -13.49 24.00 5.93
N THR A 59 -14.23 24.07 7.03
CA THR A 59 -14.12 25.14 8.02
C THR A 59 -12.80 25.07 8.79
N GLN A 60 -12.40 26.16 9.45
CA GLN A 60 -11.20 26.17 10.28
C GLN A 60 -11.24 25.10 11.39
N ALA A 61 -12.38 24.92 12.04
CA ALA A 61 -12.57 23.88 13.06
C ALA A 61 -12.42 22.46 12.48
N GLU A 62 -12.86 22.23 11.24
CA GLU A 62 -12.67 20.96 10.56
C GLU A 62 -11.22 20.72 10.16
N LEU A 63 -10.51 21.74 9.67
CA LEU A 63 -9.08 21.66 9.37
C LEU A 63 -8.28 21.28 10.62
N GLU A 64 -8.59 21.88 11.78
CA GLU A 64 -7.92 21.58 13.05
C GLU A 64 -8.18 20.15 13.57
N ARG A 65 -9.41 19.65 13.33
CA ARG A 65 -9.86 18.32 13.77
C ARG A 65 -9.38 17.21 12.83
N ILE A 66 -9.55 17.39 11.53
CA ILE A 66 -9.26 16.38 10.48
C ILE A 66 -7.77 16.35 10.21
N ARG A 67 -7.14 17.53 10.18
CA ARG A 67 -5.76 17.76 9.79
C ARG A 67 -5.41 17.12 8.44
N PRO A 68 -6.05 17.55 7.33
CA PRO A 68 -5.68 17.08 6.00
C PRO A 68 -4.19 17.27 5.73
N ASN A 69 -3.60 16.33 5.01
CA ASN A 69 -2.18 16.29 4.70
C ASN A 69 -1.97 15.57 3.37
N GLU A 70 -2.27 16.24 2.27
CA GLU A 70 -2.29 15.61 0.94
C GLU A 70 -0.91 15.54 0.27
N VAL A 71 0.15 15.96 0.96
CA VAL A 71 1.56 15.70 0.58
C VAL A 71 2.14 14.48 1.30
N GLY A 72 1.33 13.80 2.12
CA GLY A 72 1.74 12.60 2.85
C GLY A 72 1.95 11.37 1.97
N PHE A 73 2.51 10.31 2.55
CA PHE A 73 2.73 9.05 1.87
C PHE A 73 1.43 8.23 1.73
N ILE A 74 1.34 7.49 0.61
CA ILE A 74 0.23 6.63 0.23
C ILE A 74 0.75 5.18 0.10
N PRO A 75 0.20 4.21 0.85
CA PRO A 75 0.54 2.81 0.66
C PRO A 75 0.05 2.28 -0.69
N ILE A 76 0.96 1.74 -1.49
CA ILE A 76 0.66 0.95 -2.70
C ILE A 76 1.06 -0.49 -2.41
N LEU A 77 0.08 -1.39 -2.35
CA LEU A 77 0.23 -2.74 -1.82
C LEU A 77 0.34 -3.75 -2.95
N GLU A 78 1.44 -4.51 -2.97
CA GLU A 78 1.73 -5.49 -3.99
C GLU A 78 1.40 -6.91 -3.53
N TYR A 79 0.42 -7.52 -4.20
CA TYR A 79 0.02 -8.92 -4.02
C TYR A 79 0.35 -9.73 -5.28
N HIS A 80 0.73 -10.98 -5.10
CA HIS A 80 0.89 -11.93 -6.21
C HIS A 80 -0.08 -13.10 -6.03
N ASN A 81 0.26 -14.07 -5.19
CA ASN A 81 -0.44 -15.34 -5.11
C ASN A 81 -1.36 -15.38 -3.87
N ILE A 82 -2.68 -15.41 -4.09
CA ILE A 82 -3.66 -15.57 -3.01
C ILE A 82 -3.79 -17.05 -2.65
N HIS A 83 -2.78 -17.57 -1.95
CA HIS A 83 -2.61 -18.99 -1.65
C HIS A 83 -1.84 -19.20 -0.33
N PRO A 84 -2.10 -20.26 0.44
CA PRO A 84 -1.38 -20.57 1.69
C PRO A 84 0.05 -21.11 1.47
N GLY A 85 0.72 -20.70 0.39
CA GLY A 85 2.08 -21.13 0.07
C GLY A 85 3.13 -20.53 1.02
N ARG A 86 4.36 -21.03 0.94
CA ARG A 86 5.47 -20.63 1.83
C ARG A 86 6.34 -19.50 1.28
N TYR A 87 6.16 -19.12 0.02
CA TYR A 87 6.93 -18.04 -0.59
C TYR A 87 6.48 -16.68 -0.06
N MET A 88 7.37 -15.69 -0.02
CA MET A 88 7.03 -14.33 0.44
C MET A 88 5.93 -13.67 -0.40
N THR A 89 5.80 -14.09 -1.67
CA THR A 89 4.76 -13.64 -2.61
C THR A 89 3.42 -14.34 -2.41
N CYS A 90 3.32 -15.30 -1.48
CA CYS A 90 2.07 -15.95 -1.10
C CYS A 90 1.40 -15.23 0.06
N ARG A 91 0.13 -14.88 -0.12
CA ARG A 91 -0.75 -14.39 0.93
C ARG A 91 -2.01 -15.25 0.95
N SER A 92 -2.29 -15.96 2.04
CA SER A 92 -3.49 -16.81 2.08
C SER A 92 -4.76 -15.97 1.94
N ALA A 93 -5.84 -16.58 1.44
CA ALA A 93 -7.15 -15.94 1.36
C ALA A 93 -7.68 -15.44 2.73
N ALA A 94 -7.28 -16.10 3.84
CA ALA A 94 -7.61 -15.65 5.18
C ALA A 94 -6.82 -14.38 5.55
N LEU A 95 -5.50 -14.39 5.35
CA LEU A 95 -4.66 -13.24 5.62
C LEU A 95 -5.02 -12.03 4.76
N PHE A 96 -5.43 -12.23 3.50
CA PHE A 96 -5.86 -11.14 2.64
C PHE A 96 -7.19 -10.49 3.12
N ARG A 97 -8.13 -11.29 3.65
CA ARG A 97 -9.33 -10.74 4.31
C ARG A 97 -8.96 -9.92 5.54
N GLU A 98 -8.05 -10.42 6.38
CA GLU A 98 -7.55 -9.68 7.54
C GLU A 98 -6.85 -8.36 7.15
N ASP A 99 -6.13 -8.35 6.03
CA ASP A 99 -5.51 -7.15 5.46
C ASP A 99 -6.52 -6.07 5.15
N ILE A 100 -7.52 -6.42 4.35
CA ILE A 100 -8.60 -5.52 3.95
C ILE A 100 -9.36 -5.01 5.18
N GLU A 101 -9.74 -5.90 6.10
CA GLU A 101 -10.46 -5.54 7.32
C GLU A 101 -9.67 -4.58 8.22
N ARG A 102 -8.38 -4.84 8.44
CA ARG A 102 -7.56 -3.98 9.28
C ARG A 102 -7.29 -2.64 8.60
N LEU A 103 -7.04 -2.59 7.29
CA LEU A 103 -6.94 -1.34 6.54
C LEU A 103 -8.23 -0.51 6.65
N TYR A 104 -9.38 -1.15 6.48
CA TYR A 104 -10.70 -0.51 6.61
C TYR A 104 -10.91 0.11 8.00
N ARG A 105 -10.63 -0.65 9.07
CA ARG A 105 -10.70 -0.16 10.47
C ARG A 105 -9.75 0.99 10.74
N LEU A 106 -8.58 0.98 10.12
CA LEU A 106 -7.60 2.06 10.22
C LEU A 106 -7.99 3.30 9.41
N GLY A 107 -9.11 3.30 8.69
CA GLY A 107 -9.61 4.45 7.94
C GLY A 107 -9.05 4.56 6.51
N TYR A 108 -8.39 3.52 6.01
CA TYR A 108 -7.96 3.47 4.61
C TYR A 108 -9.13 3.16 3.68
N ARG A 109 -9.11 3.72 2.46
CA ARG A 109 -10.07 3.46 1.40
C ARG A 109 -9.35 3.24 0.05
N PRO A 110 -9.78 2.26 -0.75
CA PRO A 110 -9.16 2.00 -2.06
C PRO A 110 -9.33 3.19 -3.00
N ILE A 111 -8.27 3.52 -3.70
CA ILE A 111 -8.29 4.41 -4.87
C ILE A 111 -7.67 3.69 -6.07
N SER A 112 -7.96 4.16 -7.27
CA SER A 112 -7.33 3.66 -8.49
C SER A 112 -5.91 4.24 -8.63
N LEU A 113 -5.07 3.58 -9.43
CA LEU A 113 -3.75 4.10 -9.75
C LEU A 113 -3.85 5.37 -10.61
N LYS A 114 -4.85 5.47 -11.50
CA LYS A 114 -5.14 6.67 -12.27
C LYS A 114 -5.49 7.87 -11.38
N GLU A 115 -6.38 7.70 -10.39
CA GLU A 115 -6.70 8.77 -9.42
C GLU A 115 -5.45 9.27 -8.68
N TYR A 116 -4.57 8.34 -8.30
CA TYR A 116 -3.28 8.68 -7.73
C TYR A 116 -2.41 9.45 -8.74
N LEU A 117 -2.18 8.96 -9.96
CA LEU A 117 -1.28 9.64 -10.91
C LEU A 117 -1.76 11.04 -11.32
N GLU A 118 -3.08 11.22 -11.41
CA GLU A 118 -3.74 12.50 -11.72
C GLU A 118 -3.82 13.44 -10.51
N ASP A 119 -3.48 12.97 -9.30
CA ASP A 119 -3.59 13.71 -8.04
C ASP A 119 -5.04 14.19 -7.77
N ARG A 120 -6.01 13.38 -8.22
CA ARG A 120 -7.47 13.60 -8.07
C ARG A 120 -8.08 12.53 -7.18
N ILE A 121 -7.74 12.58 -5.89
CA ILE A 121 -8.13 11.57 -4.92
C ILE A 121 -9.51 11.91 -4.34
N ALA A 122 -10.54 11.21 -4.81
CA ALA A 122 -11.92 11.44 -4.40
C ALA A 122 -12.30 10.62 -3.14
N LEU A 123 -11.74 10.98 -1.99
CA LEU A 123 -12.04 10.35 -0.70
C LEU A 123 -12.67 11.33 0.29
N PRO A 124 -13.60 10.90 1.16
CA PRO A 124 -14.15 11.76 2.20
C PRO A 124 -13.07 12.37 3.10
N PRO A 125 -13.31 13.57 3.68
CA PRO A 125 -12.38 14.21 4.59
C PRO A 125 -11.92 13.28 5.72
N GLY A 126 -10.61 13.23 5.99
CA GLY A 126 -10.02 12.40 7.04
C GLY A 126 -9.78 10.94 6.68
N LYS A 127 -10.24 10.47 5.51
CA LYS A 127 -9.90 9.13 5.00
C LYS A 127 -8.51 9.12 4.38
N LYS A 128 -7.92 7.93 4.34
CA LYS A 128 -6.56 7.71 3.83
C LYS A 128 -6.60 6.84 2.57
N PRO A 129 -5.93 7.21 1.48
CA PRO A 129 -5.87 6.37 0.29
C PRO A 129 -4.99 5.12 0.51
N VAL A 130 -5.37 4.03 -0.14
CA VAL A 130 -4.55 2.83 -0.34
C VAL A 130 -4.77 2.30 -1.75
N ILE A 131 -3.72 1.86 -2.42
CA ILE A 131 -3.83 1.24 -3.75
C ILE A 131 -3.51 -0.24 -3.63
N PHE A 132 -4.35 -1.08 -4.23
CA PHE A 132 -4.08 -2.51 -4.36
C PHE A 132 -3.53 -2.80 -5.76
N THR A 133 -2.39 -3.46 -5.83
CA THR A 133 -1.82 -3.98 -7.07
C THR A 133 -1.75 -5.51 -7.02
N PHE A 134 -2.09 -6.14 -8.14
CA PHE A 134 -2.01 -7.59 -8.31
C PHE A 134 -1.14 -7.91 -9.52
N ASP A 135 0.00 -8.55 -9.28
CA ASP A 135 1.02 -8.79 -10.30
C ASP A 135 0.91 -10.21 -10.86
N ASP A 136 1.37 -10.42 -12.09
CA ASP A 136 1.45 -11.71 -12.82
C ASP A 136 0.17 -12.23 -13.48
N ALA A 137 -1.02 -11.76 -13.11
CA ALA A 137 -2.28 -12.38 -13.53
C ALA A 137 -2.34 -13.89 -13.20
N LEU A 138 -2.14 -14.26 -11.93
CA LEU A 138 -2.24 -15.66 -11.47
C LEU A 138 -3.69 -16.12 -11.32
N LEU A 139 -3.95 -17.42 -11.47
CA LEU A 139 -5.30 -18.00 -11.32
C LEU A 139 -5.96 -17.64 -9.97
N THR A 140 -5.19 -17.56 -8.90
CA THR A 140 -5.67 -17.21 -7.54
C THR A 140 -6.15 -15.78 -7.41
N GLN A 141 -5.84 -14.91 -8.37
CA GLN A 141 -6.32 -13.53 -8.36
C GLN A 141 -7.73 -13.44 -8.93
N PHE A 142 -7.99 -14.14 -10.04
CA PHE A 142 -9.31 -14.19 -10.64
C PHE A 142 -9.63 -15.57 -11.25
N ARG A 143 -10.57 -16.28 -10.61
CA ARG A 143 -11.04 -17.60 -11.02
C ARG A 143 -12.56 -17.65 -11.09
N TYR A 144 -13.08 -18.27 -12.16
CA TYR A 144 -14.46 -18.76 -12.20
C TYR A 144 -14.51 -20.20 -11.70
N LEU A 145 -15.55 -20.52 -10.93
CA LEU A 145 -15.92 -21.88 -10.57
C LEU A 145 -16.63 -22.57 -11.76
N PRO A 146 -16.80 -23.91 -11.75
CA PRO A 146 -17.45 -24.64 -12.84
C PRO A 146 -18.87 -24.15 -13.16
N ASP A 147 -19.58 -23.62 -12.17
CA ASP A 147 -20.93 -23.06 -12.32
C ASP A 147 -20.95 -21.60 -12.83
N GLY A 148 -19.78 -21.06 -13.19
CA GLY A 148 -19.62 -19.70 -13.72
C GLY A 148 -19.59 -18.59 -12.68
N ARG A 149 -19.73 -18.89 -11.37
CA ARG A 149 -19.57 -17.89 -10.30
C ARG A 149 -18.10 -17.55 -10.07
N ILE A 150 -17.83 -16.35 -9.56
CA ILE A 150 -16.48 -15.95 -9.15
C ILE A 150 -16.13 -16.70 -7.87
N ASP A 151 -14.92 -17.27 -7.84
CA ASP A 151 -14.41 -17.98 -6.68
C ASP A 151 -14.31 -17.04 -5.46
N PRO A 152 -15.01 -17.32 -4.35
CA PRO A 152 -15.00 -16.47 -3.16
C PRO A 152 -13.64 -16.42 -2.46
N ASN A 153 -12.68 -17.28 -2.80
CA ASN A 153 -11.34 -17.30 -2.23
C ASN A 153 -10.26 -16.74 -3.16
N CYS A 154 -10.61 -16.29 -4.38
CA CYS A 154 -9.70 -15.51 -5.21
C CYS A 154 -9.72 -14.03 -4.82
N ALA A 155 -8.71 -13.25 -5.20
CA ALA A 155 -8.60 -11.83 -4.85
C ALA A 155 -9.88 -11.04 -5.18
N VAL A 156 -10.38 -11.20 -6.42
CA VAL A 156 -11.59 -10.51 -6.91
C VAL A 156 -12.81 -10.91 -6.08
N GLY A 157 -12.99 -12.20 -5.78
CA GLY A 157 -14.13 -12.67 -4.99
C GLY A 157 -14.13 -12.13 -3.57
N ILE A 158 -12.95 -12.03 -2.95
CA ILE A 158 -12.78 -11.46 -1.60
C ILE A 158 -13.12 -9.96 -1.60
N LEU A 159 -12.59 -9.20 -2.55
CA LEU A 159 -12.86 -7.77 -2.67
C LEU A 159 -14.34 -7.48 -2.93
N MET A 160 -14.97 -8.23 -3.84
CA MET A 160 -16.41 -8.13 -4.13
C MET A 160 -17.26 -8.42 -2.90
N HIS A 161 -16.92 -9.46 -2.14
CA HIS A 161 -17.65 -9.78 -0.92
C HIS A 161 -17.51 -8.68 0.14
N PHE A 162 -16.29 -8.17 0.33
CA PHE A 162 -16.03 -7.08 1.27
C PHE A 162 -16.78 -5.80 0.89
N HIS A 163 -16.80 -5.43 -0.39
CA HIS A 163 -17.58 -4.29 -0.90
C HIS A 163 -19.09 -4.45 -0.63
N THR A 164 -19.65 -5.64 -0.80
CA THR A 164 -21.07 -5.90 -0.49
C THR A 164 -21.40 -5.62 0.97
N LEU A 165 -20.48 -5.95 1.90
CA LEU A 165 -20.65 -5.69 3.33
C LEU A 165 -20.30 -4.24 3.72
N HIS A 166 -19.45 -3.59 2.94
CA HIS A 166 -18.94 -2.24 3.15
C HIS A 166 -18.99 -1.44 1.84
N PRO A 167 -20.15 -0.90 1.43
CA PRO A 167 -20.30 -0.22 0.13
C PRO A 167 -19.40 1.01 -0.06
N ASP A 168 -18.86 1.57 1.02
CA ASP A 168 -17.85 2.64 0.99
C ASP A 168 -16.42 2.15 0.73
N TRP A 169 -16.20 0.83 0.67
CA TRP A 169 -14.97 0.20 0.17
C TRP A 169 -15.08 -0.03 -1.34
N ALA A 170 -14.64 0.94 -2.15
CA ALA A 170 -14.74 0.85 -3.60
C ALA A 170 -13.96 -0.34 -4.18
N LEU A 171 -14.49 -0.95 -5.25
CA LEU A 171 -13.80 -1.98 -6.03
C LEU A 171 -12.76 -1.33 -6.96
N LYS A 172 -11.71 -0.79 -6.37
CA LYS A 172 -10.60 -0.14 -7.05
C LYS A 172 -9.28 -0.86 -6.77
N GLY A 173 -8.41 -0.83 -7.76
CA GLY A 173 -7.10 -1.49 -7.76
C GLY A 173 -6.69 -1.80 -9.19
N VAL A 174 -5.43 -2.19 -9.36
CA VAL A 174 -4.83 -2.44 -10.67
C VAL A 174 -4.27 -3.85 -10.77
N PHE A 175 -4.57 -4.53 -11.87
CA PHE A 175 -3.98 -5.82 -12.22
C PHE A 175 -2.88 -5.60 -13.24
N PHE A 176 -1.63 -5.80 -12.84
CA PHE A 176 -0.47 -5.85 -13.73
C PHE A 176 -0.41 -7.23 -14.35
N VAL A 177 -0.90 -7.35 -15.59
CA VAL A 177 -1.12 -8.66 -16.22
C VAL A 177 0.06 -9.08 -17.08
N VAL A 178 0.42 -10.35 -16.98
CA VAL A 178 1.34 -11.05 -17.89
C VAL A 178 0.49 -11.86 -18.88
N PRO A 179 0.43 -11.49 -20.17
CA PRO A 179 -0.42 -12.17 -21.14
C PRO A 179 -0.16 -13.67 -21.26
N THR A 180 1.07 -14.14 -21.04
CA THR A 180 1.38 -15.58 -21.10
C THR A 180 0.78 -16.39 -19.95
N ASN A 181 0.57 -15.77 -18.78
CA ASN A 181 -0.07 -16.35 -17.60
C ASN A 181 -1.60 -16.40 -17.71
N ALA A 182 -2.22 -15.32 -18.21
CA ALA A 182 -3.64 -15.26 -18.57
C ALA A 182 -4.63 -15.73 -17.47
N PHE A 183 -4.36 -15.45 -16.19
CA PHE A 183 -5.15 -15.95 -15.05
C PHE A 183 -5.35 -17.47 -15.07
N GLY A 184 -4.34 -18.21 -15.56
CA GLY A 184 -4.36 -19.66 -15.70
C GLY A 184 -5.33 -20.20 -16.76
N ASN A 185 -5.95 -19.36 -17.58
CA ASN A 185 -6.87 -19.80 -18.63
C ASN A 185 -6.90 -18.82 -19.82
N ARG A 186 -6.16 -19.15 -20.88
CA ARG A 186 -6.06 -18.35 -22.11
C ARG A 186 -7.41 -18.15 -22.81
N HIS A 187 -8.28 -19.17 -22.82
CA HIS A 187 -9.59 -19.08 -23.46
C HIS A 187 -10.54 -18.10 -22.73
N GLN A 188 -10.35 -17.91 -21.43
CA GLN A 188 -11.15 -16.97 -20.63
C GLN A 188 -10.49 -15.60 -20.46
N PHE A 189 -9.29 -15.39 -21.01
CA PHE A 189 -8.48 -14.24 -20.66
C PHE A 189 -9.18 -12.91 -20.95
N GLN A 190 -9.66 -12.72 -22.19
CA GLN A 190 -10.39 -11.52 -22.58
C GLN A 190 -11.63 -11.29 -21.70
N LYS A 191 -12.43 -12.35 -21.49
CA LYS A 191 -13.61 -12.28 -20.62
C LYS A 191 -13.26 -11.81 -19.21
N LYS A 192 -12.13 -12.28 -18.66
CA LYS A 192 -11.66 -11.87 -17.34
C LYS A 192 -11.23 -10.40 -17.33
N LEU A 193 -10.45 -9.93 -18.31
CA LEU A 193 -10.06 -8.51 -18.41
C LEU A 193 -11.29 -7.59 -18.47
N LEU A 194 -12.24 -7.89 -19.36
CA LEU A 194 -13.47 -7.11 -19.51
C LEU A 194 -14.35 -7.15 -18.25
N THR A 195 -14.31 -8.26 -17.50
CA THR A 195 -15.04 -8.36 -16.22
C THR A 195 -14.38 -7.52 -15.12
N LEU A 196 -13.04 -7.49 -15.05
CA LEU A 196 -12.30 -6.64 -14.12
C LEU A 196 -12.59 -5.16 -14.37
N GLN A 197 -12.54 -4.72 -15.63
CA GLN A 197 -12.93 -3.37 -16.03
C GLN A 197 -14.36 -3.03 -15.61
N LYS A 198 -15.31 -3.93 -15.90
CA LYS A 198 -16.72 -3.73 -15.52
C LYS A 198 -16.92 -3.64 -14.00
N LEU A 199 -16.06 -4.28 -13.21
CA LEU A 199 -16.08 -4.21 -11.75
C LEU A 199 -15.47 -2.91 -11.19
N GLY A 200 -14.70 -2.16 -12.00
CA GLY A 200 -14.00 -0.93 -11.59
C GLY A 200 -12.49 -1.09 -11.38
N PHE A 201 -11.91 -2.24 -11.73
CA PHE A 201 -10.46 -2.46 -11.64
C PHE A 201 -9.75 -2.04 -12.94
N GLU A 202 -8.54 -1.50 -12.79
CA GLU A 202 -7.66 -1.15 -13.90
C GLU A 202 -6.87 -2.39 -14.37
N ILE A 203 -6.58 -2.46 -15.66
CA ILE A 203 -5.69 -3.45 -16.26
C ILE A 203 -4.43 -2.73 -16.74
N ALA A 204 -3.26 -3.20 -16.35
CA ALA A 204 -1.97 -2.59 -16.65
C ALA A 204 -0.94 -3.62 -17.13
N ASN A 205 0.18 -3.15 -17.67
CA ASN A 205 1.18 -3.99 -18.33
C ASN A 205 2.21 -4.54 -17.32
N HIS A 206 2.40 -5.86 -17.29
CA HIS A 206 3.49 -6.51 -16.54
C HIS A 206 4.47 -7.25 -17.44
N THR A 207 4.69 -6.72 -18.64
CA THR A 207 5.45 -7.33 -19.75
C THR A 207 4.76 -8.54 -20.37
N TYR A 208 5.33 -9.03 -21.46
CA TYR A 208 4.81 -10.18 -22.19
C TYR A 208 4.96 -11.50 -21.43
N ASP A 209 6.18 -11.82 -20.96
CA ASP A 209 6.51 -13.13 -20.39
C ASP A 209 7.28 -13.04 -19.05
N HIS A 210 7.16 -11.90 -18.36
CA HIS A 210 7.69 -11.68 -17.01
C HIS A 210 9.21 -11.91 -16.91
N LYS A 211 9.96 -11.52 -17.94
CA LYS A 211 11.42 -11.62 -17.93
C LYS A 211 12.05 -10.50 -17.12
N TYR A 212 13.03 -10.87 -16.29
CA TYR A 212 13.79 -9.91 -15.51
C TYR A 212 14.75 -9.09 -16.40
N PHE A 213 14.64 -7.76 -16.36
CA PHE A 213 15.35 -6.87 -17.28
C PHE A 213 16.86 -6.86 -17.08
N ASN A 214 17.35 -7.20 -15.88
CA ASN A 214 18.77 -7.41 -15.63
C ASN A 214 19.34 -8.67 -16.33
N HIS A 215 18.55 -9.41 -17.11
CA HIS A 215 18.99 -10.53 -17.93
C HIS A 215 18.76 -10.32 -19.44
N LEU A 216 18.31 -9.12 -19.84
CA LEU A 216 17.96 -8.81 -21.22
C LEU A 216 18.88 -7.71 -21.80
N SER A 217 18.96 -7.68 -23.13
CA SER A 217 19.44 -6.52 -23.88
C SER A 217 18.38 -5.41 -23.90
N ASP A 218 18.77 -4.21 -24.32
CA ASP A 218 17.86 -3.08 -24.53
C ASP A 218 16.71 -3.49 -25.50
N ASP A 219 17.01 -4.08 -26.65
CA ASP A 219 15.98 -4.60 -27.59
C ASP A 219 15.06 -5.66 -26.94
N GLY A 220 15.62 -6.54 -26.10
CA GLY A 220 14.84 -7.52 -25.37
C GLY A 220 13.86 -6.90 -24.37
N ILE A 221 14.24 -5.79 -23.73
CA ILE A 221 13.38 -5.03 -22.82
C ILE A 221 12.27 -4.33 -23.62
N GLU A 222 12.60 -3.65 -24.72
CA GLU A 222 11.61 -3.00 -25.58
C GLU A 222 10.59 -4.02 -26.10
N ARG A 223 11.07 -5.20 -26.52
CA ARG A 223 10.22 -6.31 -26.95
C ARG A 223 9.23 -6.73 -25.87
N GLU A 224 9.71 -6.98 -24.65
CA GLU A 224 8.86 -7.45 -23.54
C GLU A 224 7.78 -6.43 -23.17
N ILE A 225 8.13 -5.13 -23.13
CA ILE A 225 7.17 -4.06 -22.80
C ILE A 225 6.17 -3.87 -23.94
N ALA A 226 6.64 -3.74 -25.18
CA ALA A 226 5.82 -3.44 -26.35
C ALA A 226 4.85 -4.58 -26.68
N LEU A 227 5.31 -5.84 -26.63
CA LEU A 227 4.45 -7.00 -26.86
C LEU A 227 3.39 -7.17 -25.76
N GLY A 228 3.77 -6.99 -24.49
CA GLY A 228 2.84 -7.06 -23.37
C GLY A 228 1.70 -6.06 -23.56
N LYS A 229 2.05 -4.79 -23.79
CA LYS A 229 1.10 -3.71 -24.08
C LYS A 229 0.20 -4.06 -25.27
N ALA A 230 0.79 -4.39 -26.43
CA ALA A 230 0.02 -4.64 -27.65
C ALA A 230 -0.98 -5.80 -27.51
N MET A 231 -0.64 -6.86 -26.78
CA MET A 231 -1.56 -7.97 -26.55
C MET A 231 -2.70 -7.60 -25.61
N ILE A 232 -2.42 -6.83 -24.56
CA ILE A 232 -3.45 -6.36 -23.63
C ILE A 232 -4.41 -5.42 -24.36
N ASP A 233 -3.87 -4.41 -25.07
CA ASP A 233 -4.67 -3.43 -25.83
C ASP A 233 -5.59 -4.10 -26.86
N LYS A 234 -5.11 -5.17 -27.51
CA LYS A 234 -5.91 -5.95 -28.46
C LYS A 234 -7.12 -6.63 -27.81
N LEU A 235 -6.98 -7.06 -26.55
CA LEU A 235 -8.04 -7.76 -25.82
C LEU A 235 -8.98 -6.79 -25.10
N ASP A 236 -8.43 -5.68 -24.62
CA ASP A 236 -9.13 -4.61 -23.92
C ASP A 236 -8.51 -3.25 -24.28
N PRO A 237 -9.07 -2.54 -25.28
CA PRO A 237 -8.58 -1.22 -25.70
C PRO A 237 -8.69 -0.12 -24.63
N LYS A 238 -9.40 -0.38 -23.52
CA LYS A 238 -9.54 0.56 -22.39
C LYS A 238 -8.54 0.26 -21.26
N ALA A 239 -7.66 -0.72 -21.43
CA ALA A 239 -6.63 -1.00 -20.45
C ALA A 239 -5.62 0.16 -20.33
N GLU A 240 -5.18 0.43 -19.11
CA GLU A 240 -4.20 1.46 -18.77
C GLU A 240 -2.78 0.92 -18.99
N THR A 241 -2.46 0.49 -20.21
CA THR A 241 -1.18 -0.15 -20.53
C THR A 241 0.01 0.81 -20.60
N SER A 242 -0.22 2.10 -20.37
CA SER A 242 0.83 3.09 -20.05
C SER A 242 1.30 2.99 -18.59
N PHE A 243 0.58 2.27 -17.74
CA PHE A 243 1.02 1.91 -16.39
C PHE A 243 1.77 0.58 -16.47
N PHE A 244 2.96 0.56 -15.89
CA PHE A 244 3.91 -0.53 -16.01
C PHE A 244 4.45 -0.92 -14.63
N ALA A 245 4.46 -2.21 -14.31
CA ALA A 245 5.19 -2.74 -13.15
C ALA A 245 6.38 -3.58 -13.64
N ILE A 246 7.56 -3.34 -13.06
CA ILE A 246 8.80 -4.00 -13.50
C ILE A 246 8.92 -5.42 -12.93
N PRO A 247 9.09 -6.46 -13.76
CA PRO A 247 9.24 -7.84 -13.29
C PRO A 247 10.35 -7.99 -12.24
N GLY A 248 9.99 -8.52 -11.08
CA GLY A 248 10.90 -8.80 -9.97
C GLY A 248 11.61 -7.58 -9.36
N GLY A 249 11.22 -6.34 -9.69
CA GLY A 249 11.95 -5.15 -9.25
C GLY A 249 13.31 -4.96 -9.94
N CYS A 250 13.63 -5.81 -10.93
CA CYS A 250 14.95 -5.93 -11.52
C CYS A 250 15.14 -4.91 -12.64
N THR A 251 15.95 -3.88 -12.38
CA THR A 251 16.24 -2.81 -13.35
C THR A 251 17.13 -3.29 -14.51
N PRO A 252 17.10 -2.64 -15.68
CA PRO A 252 18.06 -2.88 -16.76
C PRO A 252 19.52 -2.77 -16.25
N ARG A 253 20.43 -3.59 -16.82
CA ARG A 253 21.89 -3.47 -16.53
C ARG A 253 22.52 -2.26 -17.19
N SER A 254 22.01 -1.89 -18.37
CA SER A 254 22.44 -0.69 -19.06
C SER A 254 22.15 0.51 -18.17
N ARG A 255 22.96 1.57 -18.28
CA ARG A 255 22.66 2.85 -17.62
C ARG A 255 21.36 3.50 -18.17
N HIS A 256 20.75 2.87 -19.17
CA HIS A 256 19.61 3.34 -19.95
C HIS A 256 18.27 3.07 -19.25
N TRP A 257 18.11 3.56 -18.00
CA TRP A 257 16.84 3.44 -17.26
C TRP A 257 15.63 3.98 -18.08
N TRP A 258 15.87 4.99 -18.92
CA TRP A 258 14.85 5.62 -19.76
C TRP A 258 14.22 4.69 -20.79
N ILE A 259 14.81 3.53 -21.10
CA ILE A 259 14.23 2.58 -22.05
C ILE A 259 12.84 2.11 -21.60
N MET A 260 12.58 2.07 -20.29
CA MET A 260 11.25 1.73 -19.79
C MET A 260 10.26 2.89 -19.87
N CYS A 261 10.72 4.13 -20.04
CA CYS A 261 9.82 5.29 -20.16
C CYS A 261 9.16 5.32 -21.53
N ARG A 262 9.92 5.07 -22.59
CA ARG A 262 9.43 5.05 -23.97
C ARG A 262 10.37 4.24 -24.83
N GLY A 263 9.81 3.56 -25.83
CA GLY A 263 10.59 2.74 -26.75
C GLY A 263 9.71 2.18 -27.85
N ARG A 264 10.32 1.38 -28.70
CA ARG A 264 9.63 0.71 -29.80
C ARG A 264 10.31 -0.60 -30.10
N TRP A 265 9.51 -1.63 -30.27
CA TRP A 265 9.96 -2.89 -30.84
C TRP A 265 9.23 -3.12 -32.16
N HIS A 266 9.99 -3.11 -33.27
CA HIS A 266 9.45 -3.15 -34.63
C HIS A 266 8.43 -2.01 -34.87
N ASN A 267 7.16 -2.33 -35.11
CA ASN A 267 6.06 -1.36 -35.29
C ASN A 267 5.27 -1.10 -34.00
N LEU A 268 5.62 -1.74 -32.88
CA LEU A 268 4.92 -1.62 -31.60
C LEU A 268 5.63 -0.60 -30.71
N ALA A 269 5.01 0.57 -30.53
CA ALA A 269 5.53 1.62 -29.67
C ALA A 269 4.90 1.56 -28.27
N TYR A 270 5.64 2.03 -27.27
CA TYR A 270 5.11 2.29 -25.94
C TYR A 270 5.66 3.60 -25.39
N ALA A 271 4.86 4.23 -24.54
CA ALA A 271 5.23 5.37 -23.73
C ALA A 271 4.54 5.18 -22.37
N ASN A 272 5.31 4.78 -21.38
CA ASN A 272 4.80 4.56 -20.04
C ASN A 272 4.63 5.91 -19.35
N GLN A 273 3.52 6.09 -18.67
CA GLN A 273 3.24 7.24 -17.82
C GLN A 273 3.66 6.97 -16.38
N ALA A 274 3.64 5.70 -15.96
CA ALA A 274 4.00 5.29 -14.62
C ALA A 274 4.79 3.97 -14.64
N ILE A 275 5.82 3.89 -13.79
CA ILE A 275 6.62 2.68 -13.58
C ILE A 275 6.67 2.37 -12.08
N LEU A 276 6.11 1.23 -11.70
CA LEU A 276 6.04 0.76 -10.33
C LEU A 276 7.20 -0.23 -10.08
N LEU A 277 7.86 -0.03 -8.95
CA LEU A 277 8.93 -0.87 -8.42
C LEU A 277 8.35 -1.99 -7.53
N ALA A 278 9.09 -3.08 -7.32
CA ALA A 278 8.64 -4.18 -6.47
C ALA A 278 8.69 -3.88 -4.96
N ALA A 279 9.50 -2.91 -4.54
CA ALA A 279 9.66 -2.57 -3.13
C ALA A 279 10.16 -1.13 -2.99
N GLY A 280 10.10 -0.60 -1.77
CA GLY A 280 10.62 0.73 -1.43
C GLY A 280 9.83 1.46 -0.34
N GLY A 281 8.74 0.87 0.14
CA GLY A 281 7.88 1.45 1.18
C GLY A 281 6.73 2.27 0.62
N PRO A 282 6.06 3.07 1.48
CA PRO A 282 4.96 3.94 1.07
C PRO A 282 5.37 4.93 -0.04
N ALA A 283 4.48 5.14 -1.01
CA ALA A 283 4.75 6.01 -2.15
C ALA A 283 4.53 7.49 -1.80
N PRO A 284 5.37 8.42 -2.29
CA PRO A 284 5.10 9.86 -2.15
C PRO A 284 3.80 10.26 -2.83
N ALA A 285 3.05 11.22 -2.26
CA ALA A 285 1.95 11.85 -2.99
C ALA A 285 2.43 12.47 -4.32
N PRO A 286 1.62 12.49 -5.38
CA PRO A 286 1.98 13.07 -6.67
C PRO A 286 2.33 14.56 -6.61
N CYS A 287 1.68 15.30 -5.71
CA CYS A 287 2.01 16.71 -5.45
C CYS A 287 3.40 16.89 -4.82
N ALA A 288 4.02 15.86 -4.24
CA ALA A 288 5.28 15.98 -3.51
C ALA A 288 6.47 16.19 -4.46
N ARG A 289 7.45 17.00 -4.06
CA ARG A 289 8.69 17.26 -4.84
C ARG A 289 9.50 16.00 -5.13
N GLN A 290 9.43 15.02 -4.24
CA GLN A 290 10.15 13.75 -4.37
C GLN A 290 9.40 12.72 -5.23
N PHE A 291 8.18 13.01 -5.70
CA PHE A 291 7.43 12.11 -6.56
C PHE A 291 8.13 11.94 -7.91
N ASN A 292 8.34 10.69 -8.28
CA ASN A 292 8.87 10.32 -9.59
C ASN A 292 7.92 9.27 -10.20
N PRO A 293 7.17 9.61 -11.26
CA PRO A 293 6.21 8.68 -11.85
C PRO A 293 6.90 7.45 -12.46
N TYR A 294 8.19 7.54 -12.77
CA TYR A 294 8.99 6.44 -13.31
C TYR A 294 9.68 5.58 -12.25
N ARG A 295 9.45 5.83 -10.96
CA ARG A 295 10.06 5.10 -9.83
C ARG A 295 9.12 5.06 -8.62
N ILE A 296 7.89 4.60 -8.82
CA ILE A 296 6.88 4.55 -7.77
C ILE A 296 7.15 3.32 -6.88
N PRO A 297 7.49 3.49 -5.59
CA PRO A 297 7.73 2.34 -4.71
C PRO A 297 6.41 1.66 -4.32
N ARG A 298 6.51 0.39 -3.97
CA ARG A 298 5.41 -0.41 -3.42
C ARG A 298 5.80 -1.09 -2.12
N ILE A 299 4.80 -1.67 -1.47
CA ILE A 299 4.94 -2.49 -0.27
C ILE A 299 4.49 -3.90 -0.61
N VAL A 300 5.42 -4.86 -0.55
CA VAL A 300 5.10 -6.28 -0.73
C VAL A 300 4.23 -6.76 0.44
N ALA A 301 3.10 -7.39 0.11
CA ALA A 301 2.13 -7.85 1.10
C ALA A 301 2.55 -9.17 1.77
N TYR A 302 3.60 -9.11 2.58
CA TYR A 302 4.10 -10.25 3.34
C TYR A 302 4.36 -9.90 4.82
N ASN A 303 4.58 -10.91 5.65
CA ASN A 303 4.89 -10.73 7.07
C ASN A 303 6.41 -10.67 7.26
N GLY A 304 6.96 -9.46 7.29
CA GLY A 304 8.38 -9.22 7.51
C GLY A 304 8.69 -7.76 7.88
N PRO A 305 9.97 -7.44 8.15
CA PRO A 305 10.39 -6.15 8.68
C PRO A 305 10.16 -4.95 7.73
N ASP A 306 9.97 -5.21 6.43
CA ASP A 306 9.63 -4.24 5.38
C ASP A 306 8.37 -4.64 4.60
N GLY A 307 7.56 -5.55 5.16
CA GLY A 307 6.29 -5.97 4.59
C GLY A 307 5.12 -5.04 4.95
N LEU A 308 3.91 -5.41 4.53
CA LEU A 308 2.67 -4.63 4.71
C LEU A 308 2.55 -4.01 6.10
N TRP A 309 2.50 -4.86 7.14
CA TRP A 309 2.18 -4.37 8.48
C TRP A 309 3.31 -3.58 9.13
N ALA A 310 4.58 -3.86 8.80
CA ALA A 310 5.68 -3.06 9.28
C ALA A 310 5.57 -1.60 8.80
N TRP A 311 5.23 -1.40 7.53
CA TRP A 311 5.04 -0.06 6.97
C TRP A 311 3.77 0.64 7.45
N ILE A 312 2.65 -0.08 7.54
CA ILE A 312 1.40 0.51 8.05
C ILE A 312 1.58 0.92 9.52
N ASP A 313 2.23 0.10 10.35
CA ASP A 313 2.47 0.42 11.76
C ASP A 313 3.47 1.56 11.92
N TRP A 314 4.46 1.67 11.03
CA TRP A 314 5.36 2.82 10.96
C TRP A 314 4.59 4.11 10.62
N LEU A 315 3.70 4.08 9.64
CA LEU A 315 2.85 5.23 9.29
C LEU A 315 1.93 5.64 10.45
N GLN A 316 1.37 4.68 11.21
CA GLN A 316 0.58 4.99 12.40
C GLN A 316 1.38 5.71 13.50
N LYS A 317 2.67 5.38 13.64
CA LYS A 317 3.60 6.06 14.58
C LYS A 317 4.08 7.41 14.06
N HIS A 318 3.85 7.72 12.79
CA HIS A 318 4.25 8.97 12.14
C HIS A 318 3.07 9.62 11.39
N PRO A 319 2.00 10.01 12.10
CA PRO A 319 0.77 10.51 11.47
C PRO A 319 1.00 11.74 10.59
N GLN A 320 1.99 12.57 10.88
CA GLN A 320 2.39 13.73 10.07
C GLN A 320 2.95 13.36 8.68
N LYS A 321 3.29 12.08 8.47
CA LYS A 321 3.78 11.54 7.20
C LYS A 321 2.68 10.88 6.38
N VAL A 322 1.47 10.74 6.90
CA VAL A 322 0.39 9.98 6.26
C VAL A 322 -0.44 10.91 5.39
N TYR A 323 -0.81 10.47 4.18
CA TYR A 323 -1.80 11.19 3.38
C TYR A 323 -3.15 11.19 4.09
N ILE A 324 -3.74 12.36 4.27
CA ILE A 324 -5.10 12.52 4.83
C ILE A 324 -5.90 13.40 3.88
N SER A 325 -6.98 12.84 3.31
CA SER A 325 -7.86 13.53 2.35
C SER A 325 -8.54 14.74 2.98
N ASP A 326 -8.66 15.82 2.22
CA ASP A 326 -9.46 16.98 2.58
C ASP A 326 -10.93 16.88 2.14
N GLY A 327 -11.24 15.97 1.21
CA GLY A 327 -12.58 15.77 0.67
C GLY A 327 -12.82 16.32 -0.73
N ASP A 328 -11.88 17.06 -1.33
CA ASP A 328 -12.02 17.72 -2.63
C ASP A 328 -10.93 17.27 -3.60
N PRO A 329 -11.25 16.48 -4.64
CA PRO A 329 -10.26 15.99 -5.61
C PRO A 329 -9.65 17.08 -6.49
N ASN A 330 -10.06 18.35 -6.37
CA ASN A 330 -9.49 19.47 -7.12
C ASN A 330 -8.66 20.42 -6.24
N THR A 331 -8.51 20.11 -4.95
CA THR A 331 -7.78 20.91 -4.00
C THR A 331 -6.72 20.06 -3.31
N ILE A 332 -5.54 20.63 -3.09
CA ILE A 332 -4.47 20.04 -2.30
C ILE A 332 -4.36 20.85 -1.01
N THR A 333 -4.77 20.24 0.10
CA THR A 333 -4.78 20.85 1.43
C THR A 333 -3.71 20.26 2.34
N ILE A 334 -2.81 21.11 2.84
CA ILE A 334 -1.73 20.68 3.72
C ILE A 334 -1.48 21.66 4.88
N PRO A 335 -0.85 21.21 5.98
CA PRO A 335 -0.31 22.12 6.98
C PRO A 335 0.68 23.10 6.35
N ALA A 336 0.64 24.38 6.75
CA ALA A 336 1.53 25.42 6.23
C ALA A 336 3.01 25.05 6.36
N ALA A 337 3.41 24.39 7.46
CA ALA A 337 4.77 23.93 7.71
C ALA A 337 5.28 22.87 6.70
N LEU A 338 4.39 22.26 5.90
CA LEU A 338 4.75 21.27 4.88
C LEU A 338 4.76 21.85 3.46
N SER A 339 4.52 23.16 3.29
CA SER A 339 4.41 23.82 1.97
C SER A 339 5.63 23.61 1.06
N ASP A 340 6.82 23.51 1.65
CA ASP A 340 8.08 23.33 0.92
C ASP A 340 8.24 21.93 0.32
N LEU A 341 7.45 20.96 0.79
CA LEU A 341 7.44 19.60 0.24
C LEU A 341 6.65 19.50 -1.06
N VAL A 342 5.84 20.50 -1.41
CA VAL A 342 4.93 20.48 -2.55
C VAL A 342 5.61 21.02 -3.81
N ASN A 343 5.42 20.32 -4.92
CA ASN A 343 5.75 20.77 -6.26
C ASN A 343 4.64 21.66 -6.82
N LYS A 344 4.65 22.94 -6.42
CA LYS A 344 3.63 23.92 -6.82
C LYS A 344 3.54 24.13 -8.35
N LYS A 345 4.65 23.91 -9.08
CA LYS A 345 4.65 23.97 -10.55
C LYS A 345 3.81 22.85 -11.17
N ARG A 346 3.92 21.64 -10.63
CA ARG A 346 3.08 20.50 -11.05
C ARG A 346 1.61 20.80 -10.79
N LEU A 347 1.26 21.27 -9.59
CA LEU A 347 -0.13 21.60 -9.26
C LEU A 347 -0.74 22.61 -10.24
N ALA A 348 0.00 23.66 -10.59
CA ALA A 348 -0.44 24.65 -11.56
C ALA A 348 -0.66 24.05 -12.97
N LEU A 349 0.19 23.12 -13.41
CA LEU A 349 0.05 22.42 -14.69
C LEU A 349 -1.17 21.49 -14.72
N GLU A 350 -1.49 20.84 -13.59
CA GLU A 350 -2.64 19.94 -13.45
C GLU A 350 -3.96 20.70 -13.15
N GLY A 351 -3.89 22.02 -12.97
CA GLY A 351 -5.04 22.87 -12.64
C GLY A 351 -5.63 22.58 -11.25
N LEU A 352 -4.79 22.18 -10.29
CA LEU A 352 -5.20 21.90 -8.91
C LEU A 352 -5.08 23.15 -8.03
N THR A 353 -6.07 23.36 -7.18
CA THR A 353 -6.04 24.43 -6.17
C THR A 353 -5.08 24.03 -5.06
N PHE A 354 -4.24 24.95 -4.59
CA PHE A 354 -3.35 24.71 -3.47
C PHE A 354 -3.75 25.57 -2.29
N GLN A 355 -4.00 24.95 -1.13
CA GLN A 355 -4.29 25.67 0.10
C GLN A 355 -3.49 25.14 1.29
N THR A 356 -3.20 26.05 2.22
CA THR A 356 -2.49 25.73 3.45
C THR A 356 -3.30 26.20 4.66
N TYR A 357 -3.13 25.52 5.79
CA TYR A 357 -3.70 25.94 7.06
C TYR A 357 -2.67 25.86 8.18
N ASP A 358 -2.82 26.72 9.18
CA ASP A 358 -1.99 26.69 10.37
C ASP A 358 -2.52 25.65 11.35
N ILE A 359 -1.61 24.88 11.93
CA ILE A 359 -1.92 24.02 13.08
C ILE A 359 -1.69 24.89 14.33
N PRO A 360 -2.73 25.21 15.11
CA PRO A 360 -2.56 25.99 16.32
C PRO A 360 -1.54 25.30 17.23
N ILE A 361 -0.49 26.03 17.62
CA ILE A 361 0.39 25.59 18.70
C ILE A 361 -0.44 25.65 19.97
N LEU A 362 -0.98 24.51 20.42
CA LEU A 362 -1.53 24.43 21.76
C LEU A 362 -0.37 24.79 22.71
N PRO A 363 -0.49 25.87 23.50
CA PRO A 363 0.54 26.20 24.47
C PRO A 363 0.73 24.98 25.37
N SER A 364 1.95 24.44 25.40
CA SER A 364 2.24 23.33 26.29
C SER A 364 1.82 23.77 27.69
N SER A 365 1.05 22.94 28.39
CA SER A 365 0.75 23.12 29.81
C SER A 365 2.04 22.97 30.62
N ARG A 366 2.92 23.96 30.54
CA ARG A 366 4.06 24.15 31.42
C ARG A 366 3.94 25.54 32.04
N HIS A 367 3.81 25.50 33.35
CA HIS A 367 3.73 26.62 34.29
C HIS A 367 2.34 27.26 34.48
N ILE A 368 1.37 26.48 34.96
CA ILE A 368 0.58 26.98 36.09
C ILE A 368 1.55 27.00 37.26
N ALA A 369 2.08 28.17 37.58
CA ALA A 369 2.83 28.39 38.80
C ALA A 369 1.89 28.10 39.98
N VAL A 370 2.03 26.93 40.58
CA VAL A 370 1.46 26.64 41.90
C VAL A 370 2.11 27.65 42.85
N ARG A 371 1.37 28.71 43.21
CA ARG A 371 1.74 29.59 44.32
C ARG A 371 1.84 28.70 45.56
N LYS A 372 3.07 28.50 46.06
CA LYS A 372 3.30 27.84 47.34
C LYS A 372 2.62 28.68 48.44
N PRO A 373 1.86 28.08 49.37
CA PRO A 373 1.43 28.78 50.56
C PRO A 373 2.65 29.08 51.45
N HIS A 374 2.63 30.26 52.07
CA HIS A 374 3.62 30.72 53.03
C HIS A 374 3.88 29.67 54.14
N ARG A 375 5.15 29.35 54.41
CA ARG A 375 5.56 28.61 55.61
C ARG A 375 5.97 29.59 56.71
N ALA A 376 5.36 29.44 57.88
CA ALA A 376 5.85 29.94 59.17
C ALA A 376 7.07 29.12 59.66
N PRO A 377 7.92 29.65 60.56
CA PRO A 377 9.23 29.08 60.87
C PRO A 377 9.30 28.20 62.13
N HIS A 378 10.43 27.49 62.23
CA HIS A 378 10.98 26.72 63.36
C HIS A 378 10.38 25.32 63.60
N LEU A 379 11.14 24.26 63.89
CA LEU A 379 12.25 24.14 64.84
C LEU A 379 13.24 23.00 64.43
N LEU A 380 14.51 23.16 64.80
CA LEU A 380 15.60 22.20 64.65
C LEU A 380 15.40 20.90 65.46
N ALA A 381 15.83 19.76 64.91
CA ALA A 381 16.52 18.70 65.67
C ALA A 381 17.41 17.82 64.76
N LYS A 382 18.73 17.95 64.96
CA LYS A 382 19.80 16.92 65.02
C LYS A 382 19.32 15.45 64.82
N LEU A 383 19.97 14.53 64.12
CA LEU A 383 21.40 14.16 64.11
C LEU A 383 21.63 12.95 63.13
N HIS A 384 22.91 12.73 62.82
CA HIS A 384 23.56 11.48 62.38
C HIS A 384 23.89 11.19 60.90
N HIS A 385 25.18 10.92 60.75
CA HIS A 385 25.99 10.53 59.60
C HIS A 385 25.53 9.25 58.88
N ARG A 386 25.75 9.22 57.55
CA ARG A 386 26.66 8.26 56.87
C ARG A 386 26.74 8.57 55.36
N LYS A 387 27.97 8.64 54.82
CA LYS A 387 28.27 8.56 53.37
C LYS A 387 28.09 7.11 52.90
N PRO A 388 27.70 6.86 51.64
CA PRO A 388 28.66 6.63 50.55
C PRO A 388 28.19 7.36 49.26
N GLY A 389 28.89 7.51 48.14
CA GLY A 389 30.10 6.96 47.55
C GLY A 389 29.95 7.31 46.05
N LYS A 390 30.96 7.93 45.43
CA LYS A 390 30.90 8.35 44.02
C LYS A 390 30.97 7.13 43.08
N VAL A 391 30.51 7.38 41.84
CA VAL A 391 30.98 6.89 40.53
C VAL A 391 29.97 5.93 39.85
N ALA A 392 29.62 5.99 38.55
CA ALA A 392 30.07 6.73 37.38
C ALA A 392 28.88 7.03 36.44
N ARG A 393 29.01 8.10 35.66
CA ARG A 393 28.21 8.36 34.46
C ARG A 393 28.59 7.36 33.35
N LEU A 394 27.60 6.78 32.69
CA LEU A 394 27.74 6.37 31.29
C LEU A 394 26.60 7.02 30.50
N HIS A 395 26.97 7.99 29.67
CA HIS A 395 26.17 8.46 28.54
C HIS A 395 26.34 7.45 27.41
N VAL A 396 25.24 6.89 26.92
CA VAL A 396 25.19 6.24 25.61
C VAL A 396 24.18 7.04 24.80
N GLY A 397 24.71 7.94 23.96
CA GLY A 397 23.94 8.59 22.91
C GLY A 397 23.73 7.61 21.76
N TYR A 398 22.49 7.49 21.30
CA TYR A 398 22.14 6.72 20.10
C TYR A 398 21.82 7.71 18.99
N SER A 399 22.79 7.96 18.11
CA SER A 399 22.61 8.65 16.83
C SER A 399 22.14 7.66 15.79
N GLY A 400 20.84 7.67 15.49
CA GLY A 400 20.28 6.91 14.37
C GLY A 400 20.47 7.64 13.05
N GLU A 401 21.64 7.45 12.42
CA GLU A 401 21.86 7.86 11.03
C GLU A 401 21.18 6.88 10.08
N ILE A 402 20.30 7.43 9.23
CA ILE A 402 19.70 6.74 8.10
C ILE A 402 20.75 6.71 6.98
N ARG A 403 21.17 5.51 6.58
CA ARG A 403 22.04 5.32 5.42
C ARG A 403 21.33 5.76 4.13
N THR A 404 21.82 6.84 3.54
CA THR A 404 21.48 7.29 2.18
C THR A 404 22.16 6.41 1.14
N PHE A 405 21.41 5.87 0.18
CA PHE A 405 21.96 5.30 -1.05
C PHE A 405 22.33 6.44 -2.02
N PRO A 406 23.41 6.32 -2.82
CA PRO A 406 23.92 7.42 -3.62
C PRO A 406 22.97 7.77 -4.77
N SER A 407 22.45 8.99 -4.75
CA SER A 407 21.75 9.63 -5.86
C SER A 407 22.76 10.08 -6.92
N GLY A 408 22.77 9.41 -8.07
CA GLY A 408 23.41 9.92 -9.27
C GLY A 408 22.56 11.05 -9.87
N ASN A 409 23.01 12.29 -9.71
CA ASN A 409 22.57 13.42 -10.53
C ASN A 409 23.02 13.21 -11.97
N CYS A 410 22.13 13.36 -12.94
CA CYS A 410 22.47 13.80 -14.29
C CYS A 410 21.29 14.59 -14.87
N SER A 411 21.40 15.90 -14.74
CA SER A 411 20.86 16.88 -15.68
C SER A 411 21.60 16.77 -17.02
N ASN A 412 20.84 16.99 -18.10
CA ASN A 412 21.14 16.97 -19.54
C ASN A 412 20.75 15.70 -20.28
#